data_AF-A0A5N5IKY9-F1
#
_entry.id   AF-A0A5N5IKY9-F1
#
_cell.length_a   1.000
_cell.length_b   1.000
_cell.length_c   1.000
_cell.angle_alpha   90.00
_cell.angle_beta   90.00
_cell.angle_gamma   90.00
#
_symmetry.space_group_name_H-M   'P 1'
#
loop_
_entity.id
_entity.type
_entity.pdbx_description
1 polymer ?
#
loop_
_entity_poly.entity_id
_entity_poly.type
_entity_poly.pdbx_seq_one_letter_code
_entity_poly.pdbx_strand_id
1 'polypeptide(L)'
;MLKIFKQNNESEYLERLKKSFPKELHSDLNEVLKILPFENNNVKLCDGNVHGVDNLIHETELNIEFGNETLTIPYRLYFNEPNPELEKSLTDKQKDMLNCIYLRHYNGYIREKRLNLISDNLEKWTVPFITQLIGEYVYELLPIIDKKVNENTLDFYAEFRHQNPKYWQQTESRMISYWNEYYRYEFPKLNEYLGFEIVNRIKKRTLNNEHK
;
A
#
# COMPACT_ATOMS: atom_id res chain seq x y z
N MET A 1 9.92 -13.25 39.42
CA MET A 1 10.05 -13.94 38.12
C MET A 1 8.71 -13.78 37.40
N LEU A 2 8.50 -12.63 36.75
CA LEU A 2 7.26 -12.37 35.99
C LEU A 2 7.43 -12.97 34.60
N LYS A 3 6.71 -14.06 34.33
CA LYS A 3 6.49 -14.52 32.96
C LYS A 3 5.63 -13.45 32.27
N ILE A 4 6.27 -12.56 31.52
CA ILE A 4 5.57 -11.71 30.56
C ILE A 4 5.04 -12.67 29.50
N PHE A 5 3.72 -12.90 29.50
CA PHE A 5 3.04 -13.59 28.42
C PHE A 5 3.25 -12.75 27.15
N LYS A 6 4.15 -13.19 26.26
CA LYS A 6 4.17 -12.72 24.86
C LYS A 6 2.83 -13.15 24.27
N GLN A 7 1.87 -12.23 24.21
CA GLN A 7 0.57 -12.49 23.60
C GLN A 7 0.87 -12.79 22.12
N ASN A 8 0.56 -14.01 21.67
CA ASN A 8 0.79 -14.37 20.28
C ASN A 8 -0.27 -13.67 19.42
N ASN A 9 0.00 -12.42 19.05
CA ASN A 9 -0.88 -11.56 18.25
C ASN A 9 -0.89 -11.95 16.76
N GLU A 10 -0.26 -13.07 16.39
CA GLU A 10 -0.23 -13.57 15.02
C GLU A 10 -1.62 -13.70 14.41
N SER A 11 -2.57 -14.30 15.13
CA SER A 11 -3.96 -14.44 14.66
C SER A 11 -4.62 -13.08 14.45
N GLU A 12 -4.33 -12.10 15.31
CA GLU A 12 -4.80 -10.72 15.15
C GLU A 12 -4.20 -10.07 13.89
N TYR A 13 -2.89 -10.20 13.68
CA TYR A 13 -2.23 -9.65 12.49
C TYR A 13 -2.76 -10.25 11.19
N LEU A 14 -2.97 -11.58 11.18
CA LEU A 14 -3.57 -12.29 10.05
C LEU A 14 -4.97 -11.73 9.73
N GLU A 15 -5.82 -11.58 10.74
CA GLU A 15 -7.17 -11.04 10.54
C GLU A 15 -7.17 -9.58 10.09
N ARG A 16 -6.23 -8.77 10.58
CA ARG A 16 -6.07 -7.37 10.16
C ARG A 16 -5.64 -7.26 8.70
N LEU A 17 -4.69 -8.09 8.26
CA LEU A 17 -4.28 -8.12 6.85
C LEU A 17 -5.38 -8.68 5.94
N LYS A 18 -6.16 -9.68 6.39
CA LYS A 18 -7.31 -10.18 5.61
C LYS A 18 -8.32 -9.09 5.30
N LYS A 19 -8.59 -8.18 6.25
CA LYS A 19 -9.50 -7.04 6.06
C LYS A 19 -9.00 -6.04 5.01
N SER A 20 -7.72 -6.05 4.66
CA SER A 20 -7.18 -5.16 3.62
C SER A 20 -7.53 -5.60 2.19
N PHE A 21 -8.10 -6.80 2.01
CA PHE A 21 -8.39 -7.37 0.70
C PHE A 21 -9.86 -7.77 0.56
N PRO A 22 -10.45 -7.65 -0.65
CA PRO A 22 -11.78 -8.15 -0.96
C PRO A 22 -11.92 -9.63 -0.60
N LYS A 23 -13.12 -10.05 -0.14
CA LYS A 23 -13.36 -11.45 0.27
C LYS A 23 -13.13 -12.46 -0.83
N GLU A 24 -13.40 -12.08 -2.08
CA GLU A 24 -13.15 -12.93 -3.25
C GLU A 24 -11.68 -13.35 -3.40
N LEU A 25 -10.75 -12.58 -2.82
CA LEU A 25 -9.31 -12.83 -2.86
C LEU A 25 -8.80 -13.64 -1.67
N HIS A 26 -9.64 -13.95 -0.67
CA HIS A 26 -9.18 -14.56 0.59
C HIS A 26 -8.55 -15.93 0.40
N SER A 27 -8.96 -16.71 -0.60
CA SER A 27 -8.33 -18.01 -0.89
C SER A 27 -6.86 -17.85 -1.27
N ASP A 28 -6.54 -16.94 -2.20
CA ASP A 28 -5.16 -16.64 -2.60
C ASP A 28 -4.38 -15.96 -1.47
N LEU A 29 -5.02 -15.01 -0.79
CA LEU A 29 -4.40 -14.28 0.31
C LEU A 29 -3.99 -15.22 1.44
N ASN A 30 -4.78 -16.25 1.75
CA ASN A 30 -4.42 -17.22 2.77
C ASN A 30 -3.10 -17.95 2.46
N GLU A 31 -2.76 -18.19 1.20
CA GLU A 31 -1.46 -18.77 0.83
C GLU A 31 -0.32 -17.77 1.07
N VAL A 32 -0.55 -16.48 0.78
CA VAL A 32 0.41 -15.40 1.04
C VAL A 32 0.65 -15.21 2.54
N LEU A 33 -0.42 -15.25 3.33
CA LEU A 33 -0.34 -15.03 4.77
C LEU A 33 0.46 -16.12 5.50
N LYS A 34 0.46 -17.37 5.00
CA LYS A 34 1.23 -18.49 5.57
C LYS A 34 2.75 -18.27 5.56
N ILE A 35 3.26 -17.40 4.69
CA ILE A 35 4.70 -17.20 4.53
C ILE A 35 5.22 -15.97 5.28
N LEU A 36 4.34 -15.18 5.91
CA LEU A 36 4.72 -13.95 6.61
C LEU A 36 5.41 -14.24 7.96
N PRO A 37 6.56 -13.61 8.25
CA PRO A 37 7.38 -13.98 9.40
C PRO A 37 6.97 -13.23 10.68
N PHE A 38 5.78 -13.50 11.22
CA PHE A 38 5.25 -12.82 12.42
C PHE A 38 5.95 -13.22 13.73
N GLU A 39 6.66 -14.34 13.74
CA GLU A 39 7.42 -14.84 14.88
C GLU A 39 8.61 -13.94 15.26
N ASN A 40 9.11 -13.12 14.32
CA ASN A 40 10.27 -12.25 14.55
C ASN A 40 9.87 -10.79 14.72
N ASN A 41 9.93 -10.31 15.96
CA ASN A 41 9.66 -8.91 16.30
C ASN A 41 10.92 -8.03 16.37
N ASN A 42 12.08 -8.55 15.98
CA ASN A 42 13.30 -7.77 15.85
C ASN A 42 13.38 -7.17 14.45
N VAL A 43 13.29 -5.84 14.37
CA VAL A 43 13.33 -5.09 13.11
C VAL A 43 14.44 -4.05 13.13
N LYS A 44 15.10 -3.88 11.98
CA LYS A 44 16.17 -2.88 11.83
C LYS A 44 15.57 -1.52 11.54
N LEU A 45 15.52 -0.61 12.52
CA LEU A 45 14.93 0.71 12.32
C LEU A 45 15.87 1.64 11.54
N CYS A 46 15.39 2.86 11.25
CA CYS A 46 16.13 3.87 10.48
C CYS A 46 17.43 4.35 11.15
N ASP A 47 17.61 4.08 12.45
CA ASP A 47 18.85 4.36 13.18
C ASP A 47 19.96 3.31 12.91
N GLY A 48 19.65 2.27 12.12
CA GLY A 48 20.57 1.19 11.79
C GLY A 48 20.65 0.09 12.86
N ASN A 49 19.98 0.25 13.99
CA ASN A 49 19.96 -0.74 15.07
C ASN A 49 18.75 -1.67 14.95
N VAL A 50 18.84 -2.83 15.58
CA VAL A 50 17.75 -3.80 15.67
C VAL A 50 16.97 -3.53 16.94
N HIS A 51 15.66 -3.29 16.79
CA HIS A 51 14.75 -3.03 17.89
C HIS A 51 13.70 -4.13 17.97
N GLY A 52 13.40 -4.57 19.18
CA GLY A 52 12.20 -5.34 19.43
C GLY A 52 10.99 -4.41 19.36
N VAL A 53 10.09 -4.64 18.40
CA VAL A 53 8.81 -3.92 18.36
C VAL A 53 7.74 -4.70 19.12
N ASP A 54 6.89 -3.97 19.83
CA ASP A 54 5.77 -4.55 20.57
C ASP A 54 4.63 -4.98 19.62
N ASN A 55 4.40 -4.18 18.57
CA ASN A 55 3.35 -4.41 17.57
C ASN A 55 3.93 -4.42 16.15
N LEU A 56 3.70 -5.51 15.40
CA LEU A 56 4.16 -5.66 14.01
C LEU A 56 3.27 -4.90 13.01
N ILE A 57 2.04 -4.58 13.41
CA ILE A 57 1.10 -3.79 12.61
C ILE A 57 0.64 -2.61 13.46
N HIS A 58 0.93 -1.40 13.00
CA HIS A 58 0.57 -0.15 13.68
C HIS A 58 -0.94 -0.10 13.96
N GLU A 59 -1.35 0.40 15.13
CA GLU A 59 -2.75 0.43 15.58
C GLU A 59 -3.67 1.27 14.67
N THR A 60 -3.13 2.33 14.06
CA THR A 60 -3.89 3.16 13.10
C THR A 60 -4.18 2.39 11.82
N GLU A 61 -5.43 2.47 11.40
CA GLU A 61 -5.95 1.86 10.19
C GLU A 61 -6.75 2.88 9.38
N LEU A 62 -6.97 2.55 8.12
CA LEU A 62 -7.75 3.35 7.20
C LEU A 62 -8.84 2.46 6.59
N ASN A 63 -10.08 2.94 6.61
CA ASN A 63 -11.18 2.31 5.91
C ASN A 63 -11.36 2.93 4.52
N ILE A 64 -11.52 2.08 3.52
CA ILE A 64 -11.83 2.45 2.14
C ILE A 64 -12.95 1.56 1.61
N GLU A 65 -13.84 2.14 0.82
CA GLU A 65 -14.87 1.41 0.10
C GLU A 65 -14.29 0.82 -1.19
N PHE A 66 -14.60 -0.44 -1.45
CA PHE A 66 -14.20 -1.15 -2.65
C PHE A 66 -15.37 -2.00 -3.14
N GLY A 67 -16.09 -1.49 -4.15
CA GLY A 67 -17.35 -2.11 -4.58
C GLY A 67 -18.40 -2.06 -3.47
N ASN A 68 -18.81 -3.23 -2.99
CA ASN A 68 -19.80 -3.37 -1.91
C ASN A 68 -19.16 -3.76 -0.57
N GLU A 69 -17.82 -3.69 -0.47
CA GLU A 69 -17.06 -4.06 0.72
C GLU A 69 -16.29 -2.86 1.26
N THR A 70 -16.13 -2.80 2.58
CA THR A 70 -15.20 -1.89 3.23
C THR A 70 -13.91 -2.64 3.54
N LEU A 71 -12.80 -2.19 2.98
CA LEU A 71 -11.46 -2.72 3.26
C LEU A 71 -10.79 -1.86 4.33
N THR A 72 -10.03 -2.49 5.21
CA THR A 72 -9.27 -1.84 6.28
C THR A 72 -7.78 -2.04 6.04
N ILE A 73 -7.08 -0.96 5.70
CA ILE A 73 -5.65 -0.98 5.36
C ILE A 73 -4.84 -0.45 6.56
N PRO A 74 -3.88 -1.24 7.09
CA PRO A 74 -2.98 -0.78 8.13
C PRO A 74 -2.17 0.43 7.72
N TYR A 75 -1.90 1.34 8.66
CA TYR A 75 -1.06 2.50 8.41
C TYR A 75 0.41 2.13 8.18
N ARG A 76 0.96 1.21 8.99
CA ARG A 76 2.37 0.80 8.87
C ARG A 76 2.62 -0.62 9.39
N LEU A 77 3.54 -1.30 8.74
CA LEU A 77 3.99 -2.67 9.06
C LEU A 77 5.46 -2.64 9.49
N TYR A 78 5.77 -3.45 10.49
CA TYR A 78 7.08 -3.58 11.16
C TYR A 78 7.45 -5.06 11.30
N PHE A 79 7.56 -5.76 10.18
CA PHE A 79 8.06 -7.14 10.13
C PHE A 79 8.91 -7.35 8.89
N ASN A 80 9.86 -8.28 8.97
CA ASN A 80 10.84 -8.55 7.92
C ASN A 80 10.18 -9.18 6.67
N GLU A 81 10.85 -9.10 5.52
CA GLU A 81 10.44 -9.82 4.31
C GLU A 81 10.44 -11.34 4.55
N PRO A 82 9.54 -12.11 3.90
CA PRO A 82 9.50 -13.55 4.08
C PRO A 82 10.71 -14.23 3.42
N ASN A 83 10.88 -15.53 3.66
CA ASN A 83 11.95 -16.29 3.01
C ASN A 83 11.75 -16.28 1.46
N PRO A 84 12.74 -15.84 0.66
CA PRO A 84 12.63 -15.81 -0.79
C PRO A 84 12.26 -17.14 -1.44
N GLU A 85 12.65 -18.27 -0.84
CA GLU A 85 12.28 -19.60 -1.36
C GLU A 85 10.79 -19.90 -1.20
N LEU A 86 10.15 -19.38 -0.14
CA LEU A 86 8.70 -19.49 0.02
C LEU A 86 7.97 -18.61 -0.99
N GLU A 87 8.49 -17.40 -1.28
CA GLU A 87 7.90 -16.51 -2.29
C GLU A 87 7.87 -17.14 -3.69
N LYS A 88 8.85 -18.00 -4.03
CA LYS A 88 8.88 -18.69 -5.33
C LYS A 88 7.70 -19.64 -5.56
N SER A 89 7.09 -20.13 -4.49
CA SER A 89 5.91 -21.02 -4.57
C SER A 89 4.61 -20.26 -4.85
N LEU A 90 4.60 -18.94 -4.73
CA LEU A 90 3.42 -18.12 -4.96
C LEU A 90 3.13 -17.95 -6.46
N THR A 91 1.84 -17.92 -6.81
CA THR A 91 1.39 -17.48 -8.13
C THR A 91 1.67 -15.99 -8.34
N ASP A 92 1.63 -15.50 -9.58
CA ASP A 92 1.90 -14.09 -9.86
C ASP A 92 0.90 -13.16 -9.15
N LYS A 93 -0.37 -13.56 -9.09
CA LYS A 93 -1.41 -12.85 -8.33
C LYS A 93 -1.11 -12.82 -6.82
N GLN A 94 -0.67 -13.94 -6.26
CA GLN A 94 -0.27 -14.02 -4.84
C GLN A 94 0.99 -13.19 -4.55
N LYS A 95 1.94 -13.11 -5.48
CA LYS A 95 3.09 -12.20 -5.39
C LYS A 95 2.65 -10.75 -5.40
N ASP A 96 1.69 -10.37 -6.24
CA ASP A 96 1.13 -9.01 -6.23
C ASP A 96 0.46 -8.68 -4.90
N MET A 97 -0.26 -9.64 -4.28
CA MET A 97 -0.84 -9.46 -2.94
C MET A 97 0.25 -9.25 -1.89
N LEU A 98 1.29 -10.08 -1.92
CA LEU A 98 2.46 -9.94 -1.04
C LEU A 98 3.08 -8.55 -1.22
N ASN A 99 3.34 -8.14 -2.45
CA ASN A 99 3.92 -6.84 -2.76
C ASN A 99 3.04 -5.69 -2.27
N CYS A 100 1.71 -5.79 -2.44
CA CYS A 100 0.74 -4.81 -1.92
C CYS A 100 0.76 -4.70 -0.39
N ILE A 101 0.88 -5.81 0.35
CA ILE A 101 1.06 -5.79 1.81
C ILE A 101 2.30 -4.96 2.16
N TYR A 102 3.45 -5.26 1.54
CA TYR A 102 4.71 -4.57 1.83
C TYR A 102 4.76 -3.11 1.36
N LEU A 103 3.78 -2.61 0.59
CA LEU A 103 3.65 -1.17 0.34
C LEU A 103 3.36 -0.36 1.61
N ARG A 104 2.94 -1.01 2.70
CA ARG A 104 2.82 -0.37 4.03
C ARG A 104 4.02 -0.63 4.96
N HIS A 105 5.13 -1.15 4.45
CA HIS A 105 6.32 -1.35 5.27
C HIS A 105 6.94 -0.01 5.71
N TYR A 106 7.54 0.05 6.92
CA TYR A 106 8.20 1.26 7.46
C TYR A 106 9.41 1.69 6.61
N ASN A 107 10.21 0.73 6.15
CA ASN A 107 11.36 0.99 5.30
C ASN A 107 10.93 1.38 3.87
N GLY A 108 11.28 2.59 3.43
CA GLY A 108 11.01 3.11 2.09
C GLY A 108 11.64 2.31 0.96
N TYR A 109 12.84 1.76 1.16
CA TYR A 109 13.52 0.93 0.16
C TYR A 109 12.76 -0.37 -0.12
N ILE A 110 12.12 -0.96 0.90
CA ILE A 110 11.27 -2.15 0.74
C ILE A 110 10.00 -1.78 -0.03
N ARG A 111 9.38 -0.64 0.29
CA ARG A 111 8.21 -0.14 -0.45
C ARG A 111 8.53 0.07 -1.93
N GLU A 112 9.64 0.72 -2.25
CA GLU A 112 10.09 0.95 -3.62
C GLU A 112 10.37 -0.38 -4.37
N LYS A 113 11.15 -1.28 -3.75
CA LYS A 113 11.43 -2.62 -4.30
C LYS A 113 10.13 -3.37 -4.60
N ARG A 114 9.21 -3.41 -3.64
CA ARG A 114 7.94 -4.16 -3.75
C ARG A 114 7.00 -3.54 -4.76
N LEU A 115 6.95 -2.22 -4.85
CA LEU A 115 6.19 -1.51 -5.89
C LEU A 115 6.68 -1.85 -7.30
N ASN A 116 8.00 -1.96 -7.50
CA ASN A 116 8.58 -2.40 -8.78
C ASN A 116 8.26 -3.86 -9.12
N LEU A 117 8.04 -4.70 -8.11
CA LEU A 117 7.73 -6.13 -8.30
C LEU A 117 6.24 -6.39 -8.58
N ILE A 118 5.35 -5.42 -8.36
CA ILE A 118 3.95 -5.55 -8.75
C ILE A 118 3.86 -5.65 -10.27
N SER A 119 3.05 -6.57 -10.77
CA SER A 119 2.84 -6.78 -12.20
C SER A 119 2.37 -5.50 -12.93
N ASP A 120 2.62 -5.44 -14.24
CA ASP A 120 2.15 -4.34 -15.09
C ASP A 120 0.67 -4.52 -15.50
N ASN A 121 0.17 -5.75 -15.47
CA ASN A 121 -1.23 -6.06 -15.67
C ASN A 121 -2.01 -5.90 -14.36
N LEU A 122 -2.13 -4.65 -13.90
CA LEU A 122 -2.77 -4.34 -12.64
C LEU A 122 -4.23 -4.77 -12.62
N GLU A 123 -4.57 -5.60 -11.63
CA GLU A 123 -5.95 -5.82 -11.26
C GLU A 123 -6.48 -4.66 -10.39
N LYS A 124 -7.77 -4.36 -10.52
CA LYS A 124 -8.43 -3.24 -9.83
C LYS A 124 -8.26 -3.25 -8.31
N TRP A 125 -8.15 -4.41 -7.68
CA TRP A 125 -7.96 -4.54 -6.22
C TRP A 125 -6.61 -4.00 -5.71
N THR A 126 -5.64 -3.77 -6.60
CA THR A 126 -4.33 -3.17 -6.24
C THR A 126 -4.41 -1.65 -6.01
N VAL A 127 -5.43 -0.98 -6.57
CA VAL A 127 -5.56 0.48 -6.59
C VAL A 127 -5.51 1.14 -5.21
N PRO A 128 -6.20 0.64 -4.16
CA PRO A 128 -6.15 1.25 -2.84
C PRO A 128 -4.72 1.35 -2.27
N PHE A 129 -3.91 0.30 -2.49
CA PHE A 129 -2.53 0.22 -2.00
C PHE A 129 -1.61 1.20 -2.73
N ILE A 130 -1.70 1.27 -4.06
CA ILE A 130 -0.89 2.18 -4.87
C ILE A 130 -1.31 3.64 -4.65
N THR A 131 -2.61 3.92 -4.55
CA THR A 131 -3.12 5.27 -4.30
C THR A 131 -2.60 5.83 -2.99
N GLN A 132 -2.42 4.98 -1.97
CA GLN A 132 -1.90 5.42 -0.68
C GLN A 132 -0.48 5.99 -0.77
N LEU A 133 0.35 5.45 -1.67
CA LEU A 133 1.73 5.91 -1.87
C LEU A 133 1.81 7.31 -2.51
N ILE A 134 0.81 7.71 -3.31
CA ILE A 134 0.76 9.06 -3.92
C ILE A 134 0.76 10.15 -2.85
N GLY A 135 0.11 9.87 -1.71
CA GLY A 135 0.04 10.78 -0.57
C GLY A 135 1.17 10.61 0.43
N GLU A 136 2.21 9.82 0.14
CA GLU A 136 3.41 9.69 0.98
C GLU A 136 4.50 10.68 0.53
N TYR A 137 5.44 10.98 1.41
CA TYR A 137 6.46 12.01 1.20
C TYR A 137 7.67 11.54 0.38
N VAL A 138 7.59 10.40 -0.32
CA VAL A 138 8.74 9.76 -1.00
C VAL A 138 8.59 9.93 -2.50
N TYR A 139 9.33 10.88 -3.08
CA TYR A 139 9.28 11.20 -4.50
C TYR A 139 9.64 10.02 -5.40
N GLU A 140 10.60 9.18 -4.99
CA GLU A 140 11.12 8.04 -5.75
C GLU A 140 10.04 7.00 -6.11
N LEU A 141 8.93 6.98 -5.36
CA LEU A 141 7.79 6.12 -5.68
C LEU A 141 6.99 6.65 -6.87
N LEU A 142 6.94 7.97 -7.08
CA LEU A 142 6.07 8.61 -8.07
C LEU A 142 6.39 8.18 -9.51
N PRO A 143 7.65 8.09 -9.98
CA PRO A 143 7.95 7.57 -11.32
C PRO A 143 7.48 6.14 -11.57
N ILE A 144 7.45 5.31 -10.53
CA ILE A 144 6.96 3.92 -10.63
C ILE A 144 5.43 3.91 -10.66
N ILE A 145 4.80 4.72 -9.81
CA ILE A 145 3.34 4.91 -9.80
C ILE A 145 2.86 5.48 -11.14
N ASP A 146 3.58 6.43 -11.73
CA ASP A 146 3.22 7.06 -12.99
C ASP A 146 3.05 6.04 -14.12
N LYS A 147 3.98 5.08 -14.23
CA LYS A 147 3.92 3.97 -15.19
C LYS A 147 2.70 3.06 -14.94
N LYS A 148 2.33 2.89 -13.67
CA LYS A 148 1.22 2.03 -13.22
C LYS A 148 -0.14 2.71 -13.33
N VAL A 149 -0.21 4.04 -13.31
CA VAL A 149 -1.40 4.85 -13.55
C VAL A 149 -1.41 5.28 -15.02
N ASN A 150 -1.76 4.39 -15.93
CA ASN A 150 -1.76 4.64 -17.37
C ASN A 150 -3.17 4.48 -17.96
N GLU A 151 -3.34 4.69 -19.26
CA GLU A 151 -4.66 4.63 -19.92
C GLU A 151 -5.41 3.32 -19.68
N ASN A 152 -4.72 2.19 -19.50
CA ASN A 152 -5.36 0.90 -19.25
C ASN A 152 -5.89 0.74 -17.82
N THR A 153 -5.35 1.51 -16.86
CA THR A 153 -5.68 1.40 -15.44
C THR A 153 -6.42 2.62 -14.91
N LEU A 154 -6.46 3.72 -15.67
CA LEU A 154 -6.96 5.02 -15.23
C LEU A 154 -8.43 4.98 -14.78
N ASP A 155 -9.25 4.12 -15.40
CA ASP A 155 -10.64 3.92 -15.02
C ASP A 155 -10.79 3.33 -13.62
N PHE A 156 -9.87 2.43 -13.21
CA PHE A 156 -9.89 1.85 -11.87
C PHE A 156 -9.64 2.92 -10.81
N TYR A 157 -8.68 3.83 -11.04
CA TYR A 157 -8.39 4.94 -10.14
C TYR A 157 -9.52 5.99 -10.11
N ALA A 158 -10.14 6.26 -11.26
CA ALA A 158 -11.28 7.17 -11.35
C ALA A 158 -12.50 6.64 -10.56
N GLU A 159 -12.79 5.35 -10.67
CA GLU A 159 -13.87 4.71 -9.93
C GLU A 159 -13.57 4.69 -8.43
N PHE A 160 -12.35 4.31 -8.05
CA PHE A 160 -11.92 4.30 -6.66
C PHE A 160 -12.02 5.70 -6.01
N ARG A 161 -11.60 6.75 -6.74
CA ARG A 161 -11.80 8.15 -6.30
C ARG A 161 -13.28 8.46 -6.07
N HIS A 162 -14.16 8.04 -6.97
CA HIS A 162 -15.59 8.33 -6.88
C HIS A 162 -16.23 7.63 -5.68
N GLN A 163 -15.83 6.37 -5.41
CA GLN A 163 -16.28 5.62 -4.24
C GLN A 163 -15.72 6.21 -2.93
N ASN A 164 -14.54 6.83 -2.97
CA ASN A 164 -13.81 7.27 -1.77
C ASN A 164 -13.44 8.77 -1.79
N PRO A 165 -14.40 9.70 -1.90
CA PRO A 165 -14.11 11.12 -2.13
C PRO A 165 -13.32 11.76 -0.98
N LYS A 166 -13.63 11.42 0.28
CA LYS A 166 -12.91 11.94 1.46
C LYS A 166 -11.47 11.42 1.51
N TYR A 167 -11.27 10.13 1.26
CA TYR A 167 -9.94 9.53 1.21
C TYR A 167 -9.11 10.17 0.11
N TRP A 168 -9.67 10.33 -1.09
CA TRP A 168 -8.99 10.97 -2.20
C TRP A 168 -8.58 12.41 -1.88
N GLN A 169 -9.48 13.20 -1.30
CA GLN A 169 -9.17 14.57 -0.89
C GLN A 169 -8.00 14.62 0.11
N GLN A 170 -7.97 13.69 1.06
CA GLN A 170 -6.87 13.59 2.02
C GLN A 170 -5.55 13.24 1.33
N THR A 171 -5.56 12.25 0.41
CA THR A 171 -4.37 11.86 -0.37
C THR A 171 -3.83 13.03 -1.21
N GLU A 172 -4.70 13.75 -1.91
CA GLU A 172 -4.32 14.94 -2.69
C GLU A 172 -3.75 16.05 -1.78
N SER A 173 -4.37 16.30 -0.63
CA SER A 173 -3.90 17.32 0.33
C SER A 173 -2.53 16.97 0.90
N ARG A 174 -2.26 15.70 1.21
CA ARG A 174 -0.95 15.23 1.67
C ARG A 174 0.11 15.36 0.59
N MET A 175 -0.20 14.97 -0.64
CA MET A 175 0.70 15.13 -1.78
C MET A 175 1.14 16.59 -1.93
N ILE A 176 0.20 17.55 -1.89
CA ILE A 176 0.51 18.99 -1.97
C ILE A 176 1.33 19.45 -0.75
N SER A 177 0.97 19.00 0.45
CA SER A 177 1.66 19.40 1.69
C SER A 177 3.11 18.91 1.70
N TYR A 178 3.36 17.68 1.28
CA TYR A 178 4.71 17.12 1.20
C TYR A 178 5.51 17.71 0.05
N TRP A 179 4.89 18.02 -1.10
CA TRP A 179 5.54 18.83 -2.11
C TRP A 179 6.00 20.19 -1.55
N ASN A 180 5.10 20.91 -0.88
CA ASN A 180 5.41 22.22 -0.29
C ASN A 180 6.60 22.17 0.68
N GLU A 181 6.61 21.16 1.56
CA GLU A 181 7.61 21.03 2.63
C GLU A 181 8.97 20.53 2.13
N TYR A 182 8.97 19.50 1.28
CA TYR A 182 10.21 18.77 0.95
C TYR A 182 10.72 18.99 -0.47
N TYR A 183 9.83 19.30 -1.41
CA TYR A 183 10.15 19.24 -2.85
C TYR A 183 9.96 20.55 -3.60
N ARG A 184 9.41 21.60 -2.97
CA ARG A 184 9.21 22.90 -3.62
C ARG A 184 10.51 23.52 -4.12
N TYR A 185 11.62 23.31 -3.42
CA TYR A 185 12.90 23.86 -3.87
C TYR A 185 13.33 23.28 -5.23
N GLU A 186 13.11 21.98 -5.43
CA GLU A 186 13.45 21.26 -6.67
C GLU A 186 12.38 21.45 -7.76
N PHE A 187 11.10 21.51 -7.36
CA PHE A 187 9.95 21.74 -8.23
C PHE A 187 9.21 23.02 -7.76
N PRO A 188 9.68 24.22 -8.13
CA PRO A 188 9.14 25.50 -7.64
C PRO A 188 7.64 25.68 -7.82
N LYS A 189 7.07 25.09 -8.88
CA LYS A 189 5.62 25.11 -9.11
C LYS A 189 5.02 23.73 -8.90
N LEU A 190 3.82 23.70 -8.33
CA LEU A 190 3.10 22.45 -8.08
C LEU A 190 2.87 21.64 -9.36
N ASN A 191 2.68 22.31 -10.51
CA ASN A 191 2.51 21.64 -11.79
C ASN A 191 3.80 21.07 -12.41
N GLU A 192 4.96 21.33 -11.81
CA GLU A 192 6.24 20.71 -12.16
C GLU A 192 6.49 19.43 -11.31
N TYR A 193 5.66 19.19 -10.29
CA TYR A 193 5.77 18.01 -9.43
C TYR A 193 4.98 16.82 -9.98
N LEU A 194 5.65 15.68 -10.20
CA LEU A 194 5.05 14.49 -10.82
C LEU A 194 3.79 13.99 -10.09
N GLY A 195 3.76 14.08 -8.76
CA GLY A 195 2.59 13.65 -7.97
C GLY A 195 1.33 14.45 -8.32
N PHE A 196 1.48 15.73 -8.67
CA PHE A 196 0.36 16.56 -9.12
C PHE A 196 -0.10 16.19 -10.53
N GLU A 197 0.82 15.83 -11.42
CA GLU A 197 0.46 15.34 -12.76
C GLU A 197 -0.36 14.05 -12.69
N ILE A 198 0.09 13.06 -11.91
CA ILE A 198 -0.62 11.78 -11.70
C ILE A 198 -2.03 12.05 -11.15
N VAL A 199 -2.14 12.85 -10.08
CA VAL A 199 -3.43 13.20 -9.46
C VAL A 199 -4.35 13.89 -10.46
N ASN A 200 -3.85 14.82 -11.26
CA ASN A 200 -4.65 15.50 -12.26
C ASN A 200 -5.08 14.60 -13.41
N ARG A 201 -4.22 13.69 -13.87
CA ARG A 201 -4.58 12.70 -14.90
C ARG A 201 -5.74 11.84 -14.41
N ILE A 202 -5.68 11.35 -13.18
CA ILE A 202 -6.79 10.63 -12.54
C ILE A 202 -8.04 11.52 -12.48
N LYS A 203 -7.95 12.75 -11.94
CA LYS A 203 -9.10 13.67 -11.78
C LYS A 203 -9.81 14.01 -13.09
N LYS A 204 -9.06 14.18 -14.19
CA LYS A 204 -9.61 14.48 -15.52
C LYS A 204 -10.38 13.32 -16.12
N ARG A 205 -10.10 12.07 -15.71
CA ARG A 205 -10.82 10.90 -16.18
C ARG A 205 -12.25 10.92 -15.63
N THR A 206 -13.20 11.08 -16.56
CA THR A 206 -14.63 10.88 -16.33
C THR A 206 -14.95 9.41 -16.48
N LEU A 207 -15.78 8.85 -15.59
CA LEU A 207 -16.32 7.52 -15.78
C LEU A 207 -17.22 7.55 -17.02
N ASN A 208 -16.84 6.81 -18.06
CA ASN A 208 -17.74 6.58 -19.18
C ASN A 208 -18.89 5.73 -18.65
N ASN A 209 -20.10 6.29 -18.63
CA ASN A 209 -21.32 5.55 -18.34
C ASN A 209 -21.66 4.63 -19.52
N GLU A 210 -20.80 3.65 -19.81
CA GLU A 210 -21.11 2.58 -20.75
C GLU A 210 -21.30 1.30 -19.93
N HIS A 211 -22.49 0.72 -20.08
CA HIS A 211 -23.09 -0.40 -19.32
C HIS A 211 -23.99 0.02 -18.14
N LYS A 212 -25.10 0.68 -18.50
CA LYS A 212 -26.41 0.28 -17.96
C LYS A 212 -26.89 -0.99 -18.67
#